data_AF-A0A2R6XA67-F1
#
_entry.id   AF-A0A2R6XA67-F1
#
_cell.length_a   1.000
_cell.length_b   1.000
_cell.length_c   1.000
_cell.angle_alpha   90.00
_cell.angle_beta   90.00
_cell.angle_gamma   90.00
#
_symmetry.space_group_name_H-M   'P 1'
#
loop_
_entity.id
_entity.type
_entity.pdbx_description
1 polymer ?
#
loop_
_entity_poly.entity_id
_entity_poly.type
_entity_poly.pdbx_seq_one_letter_code
_entity_poly.pdbx_strand_id
1 'polypeptide(L)'
;MKLLAARILAARLLSAFHTVYAADPDPLQDFCIADLAAGPVSNGFPCKLPALATAEDFAYSGLAKPADPSLSSTGGVGTLAFVKEWPALNTQGLSLLRLDINPSAIAWRDLYAKVVKKGEAFISPRGLLRFQLNKGSVLASSLNFLNSQNPGIQIMPSALFGSGIDREMLEKAFFMNATQVAALETIFQE
;
A
#
# COMPACT_ATOMS: atom_id res chain seq x y z
N MET A 1 2.21 40.81 35.66
CA MET A 1 2.55 40.69 34.22
C MET A 1 3.28 39.38 33.87
N LYS A 2 4.33 38.97 34.61
CA LYS A 2 5.07 37.71 34.35
C LYS A 2 4.22 36.43 34.40
N LEU A 3 3.26 36.35 35.33
CA LEU A 3 2.35 35.19 35.44
C LEU A 3 1.39 35.04 34.25
N LEU A 4 0.94 36.17 33.67
CA LEU A 4 0.02 36.17 32.54
C LEU A 4 0.73 35.74 31.25
N ALA A 5 1.96 36.23 31.05
CA ALA A 5 2.81 35.79 29.94
C ALA A 5 3.13 34.28 30.01
N ALA A 6 3.44 33.76 31.20
CA ALA A 6 3.68 32.32 31.40
C ALA A 6 2.43 31.47 31.12
N ARG A 7 1.23 31.93 31.51
CA ARG A 7 -0.04 31.25 31.21
C ARG A 7 -0.39 31.28 29.72
N ILE A 8 -0.15 32.40 29.03
CA ILE A 8 -0.36 32.50 27.57
C ILE A 8 0.63 31.60 26.83
N LEU A 9 1.90 31.54 27.28
CA LEU A 9 2.91 30.66 26.69
C LEU A 9 2.57 29.17 26.91
N ALA A 10 2.12 28.80 28.11
CA ALA A 10 1.67 27.43 28.41
C ALA A 10 0.43 27.04 27.60
N ALA A 11 -0.56 27.94 27.45
CA ALA A 11 -1.73 27.69 26.62
C ALA A 11 -1.38 27.50 25.13
N ARG A 12 -0.39 28.23 24.61
CA ARG A 12 0.12 28.05 23.24
C ARG A 12 0.94 26.78 23.06
N LEU A 13 1.62 26.29 24.10
CA LEU A 13 2.32 25.01 24.09
C LEU A 13 1.36 23.82 24.10
N LEU A 14 0.22 23.92 24.82
CA LEU A 14 -0.82 22.89 24.77
C LEU A 14 -1.57 22.83 23.43
N SER A 15 -1.72 23.95 22.72
CA SER A 15 -2.38 23.96 21.40
C SER A 15 -1.52 23.42 20.24
N ALA A 16 -0.26 23.04 20.49
CA ALA A 16 0.66 22.56 19.46
C ALA A 16 0.73 21.02 19.35
N PHE A 17 -0.01 20.28 20.18
CA PHE A 17 -0.12 18.82 20.08
C PHE A 17 -1.21 18.44 19.07
N HIS A 18 -0.86 18.45 17.78
CA HIS A 18 -1.68 17.77 16.79
C HIS A 18 -1.34 16.28 16.81
N THR A 19 -2.25 15.45 17.30
CA THR A 19 -2.17 14.00 17.08
C THR A 19 -2.37 13.72 15.59
N VAL A 20 -1.30 13.41 14.88
CA VAL A 20 -1.37 12.96 13.49
C VAL A 20 -1.92 11.53 13.49
N TYR A 21 -3.19 11.36 13.16
CA TYR A 21 -3.80 10.06 12.96
C TYR A 21 -3.56 9.63 11.52
N ALA A 22 -2.59 8.74 11.29
CA ALA A 22 -2.24 8.21 9.97
C ALA A 22 -2.95 6.88 9.66
N ALA A 23 -4.18 6.72 10.15
CA ALA A 23 -5.03 5.54 9.93
C ALA A 23 -6.40 5.99 9.41
N ASP A 24 -7.12 5.05 8.80
CA ASP A 24 -8.46 5.30 8.29
C ASP A 24 -9.41 5.72 9.43
N PRO A 25 -10.35 6.64 9.17
CA PRO A 25 -11.36 7.03 10.14
C PRO A 25 -12.36 5.89 10.36
N ASP A 26 -12.87 5.77 11.60
CA ASP A 26 -13.94 4.82 11.91
C ASP A 26 -15.23 5.14 11.12
N PRO A 27 -15.99 4.13 10.70
CA PRO A 27 -17.25 4.33 9.98
C PRO A 27 -18.30 4.97 10.90
N LEU A 28 -19.12 5.87 10.33
CA LEU A 28 -20.23 6.54 11.03
C LEU A 28 -21.59 5.87 10.80
N GLN A 29 -21.63 4.82 9.97
CA GLN A 29 -22.81 4.05 9.60
C GLN A 29 -22.39 2.63 9.19
N ASP A 30 -23.34 1.70 9.09
CA ASP A 30 -23.08 0.29 8.78
C ASP A 30 -22.28 0.10 7.49
N PHE A 31 -22.62 0.82 6.42
CA PHE A 31 -21.91 0.77 5.16
C PHE A 31 -21.95 2.09 4.41
N CYS A 32 -20.93 2.33 3.58
CA CYS A 32 -20.83 3.45 2.66
C CYS A 32 -20.11 2.97 1.40
N ILE A 33 -20.82 2.35 0.47
CA ILE A 33 -20.22 1.85 -0.78
C ILE A 33 -19.69 3.04 -1.58
N ALA A 34 -18.41 3.05 -1.95
CA ALA A 34 -17.81 4.15 -2.69
C ALA A 34 -18.52 4.39 -4.04
N ASP A 35 -18.87 5.64 -4.29
CA ASP A 35 -19.21 6.13 -5.62
C ASP A 35 -17.93 6.55 -6.34
N LEU A 36 -17.35 5.60 -7.09
CA LEU A 36 -16.13 5.84 -7.85
C LEU A 36 -16.32 6.83 -9.01
N ALA A 37 -17.55 7.03 -9.49
CA ALA A 37 -17.84 7.95 -10.59
C ALA A 37 -17.82 9.42 -10.13
N ALA A 38 -18.22 9.68 -8.89
CA ALA A 38 -18.12 10.99 -8.27
C ALA A 38 -16.67 11.40 -7.92
N GLY A 39 -15.73 10.44 -7.95
CA GLY A 39 -14.32 10.66 -7.61
C GLY A 39 -14.07 10.85 -6.11
N PRO A 40 -12.80 10.97 -5.69
CA PRO A 40 -12.45 11.13 -4.29
C PRO A 40 -12.84 12.51 -3.75
N VAL A 41 -13.35 12.57 -2.52
CA VAL A 41 -13.73 13.83 -1.83
C VAL A 41 -12.90 13.98 -0.56
N SER A 42 -11.94 14.92 -0.56
CA SER A 42 -11.02 15.24 0.56
C SER A 42 -10.28 14.04 1.19
N ASN A 43 -10.99 13.19 1.94
CA ASN A 43 -10.51 11.95 2.54
C ASN A 43 -11.46 10.79 2.18
N GLY A 44 -11.08 10.00 1.16
CA GLY A 44 -11.87 8.84 0.70
C GLY A 44 -12.83 9.17 -0.45
N PHE A 45 -13.95 8.45 -0.50
CA PHE A 45 -14.96 8.54 -1.57
C PHE A 45 -16.34 8.86 -0.99
N PRO A 46 -17.18 9.62 -1.74
CA PRO A 46 -18.58 9.77 -1.39
C PRO A 46 -19.29 8.42 -1.46
N CYS A 47 -20.36 8.26 -0.69
CA CYS A 47 -21.15 7.04 -0.69
C CYS A 47 -22.18 7.05 -1.84
N LYS A 48 -22.42 5.90 -2.46
CA LYS A 48 -23.64 5.65 -3.21
C LYS A 48 -24.86 5.77 -2.28
N LEU A 49 -26.04 6.00 -2.87
CA LEU A 49 -27.30 5.93 -2.15
C LEU A 49 -27.49 4.54 -1.52
N PRO A 50 -27.75 4.43 -0.20
CA PRO A 50 -27.90 3.13 0.46
C PRO A 50 -28.99 2.25 -0.13
N ALA A 51 -30.04 2.85 -0.69
CA ALA A 51 -31.14 2.15 -1.35
C ALA A 51 -30.73 1.42 -2.64
N LEU A 52 -29.56 1.70 -3.20
CA LEU A 52 -29.03 1.05 -4.39
C LEU A 52 -28.05 -0.09 -4.05
N ALA A 53 -27.74 -0.31 -2.77
CA ALA A 53 -26.84 -1.37 -2.35
C ALA A 53 -27.48 -2.75 -2.56
N THR A 54 -26.71 -3.68 -3.11
CA THR A 54 -27.13 -5.08 -3.26
C THR A 54 -26.13 -6.03 -2.60
N ALA A 55 -26.49 -7.31 -2.46
CA ALA A 55 -25.60 -8.31 -1.87
C ALA A 55 -24.29 -8.47 -2.66
N GLU A 56 -24.34 -8.21 -3.97
CA GLU A 56 -23.20 -8.29 -4.88
C GLU A 56 -22.14 -7.22 -4.59
N ASP A 57 -22.52 -6.03 -4.09
CA ASP A 57 -21.55 -5.01 -3.68
C ASP A 57 -20.63 -5.49 -2.55
N PHE A 58 -21.14 -6.38 -1.70
CA PHE A 58 -20.44 -6.93 -0.53
C PHE A 58 -19.68 -8.24 -0.82
N ALA A 59 -19.66 -8.70 -2.07
CA ALA A 59 -18.94 -9.90 -2.48
C ALA A 59 -17.86 -9.56 -3.51
N TYR A 60 -16.63 -10.02 -3.29
CA TYR A 60 -15.53 -9.82 -4.23
C TYR A 60 -14.84 -11.13 -4.59
N SER A 61 -14.96 -11.53 -5.86
CA SER A 61 -14.37 -12.77 -6.39
C SER A 61 -13.01 -12.57 -7.03
N GLY A 62 -12.49 -11.35 -7.13
CA GLY A 62 -11.23 -11.05 -7.81
C GLY A 62 -10.02 -11.80 -7.22
N LEU A 63 -10.05 -12.13 -5.92
CA LEU A 63 -8.98 -12.86 -5.22
C LEU A 63 -9.09 -14.39 -5.33
N ALA A 64 -10.17 -14.92 -5.91
CA ALA A 64 -10.47 -16.34 -5.88
C ALA A 64 -9.44 -17.19 -6.64
N LYS A 65 -8.92 -16.66 -7.75
CA LYS A 65 -7.97 -17.37 -8.63
C LYS A 65 -6.59 -16.71 -8.60
N PRO A 66 -5.51 -17.50 -8.72
CA PRO A 66 -4.19 -16.94 -8.93
C PRO A 66 -4.11 -16.18 -10.25
N ALA A 67 -3.39 -15.07 -10.25
CA ALA A 67 -3.00 -14.40 -11.49
C ALA A 67 -1.74 -15.05 -12.08
N ASP A 68 -1.50 -14.83 -13.38
CA ASP A 68 -0.31 -15.34 -14.09
C ASP A 68 0.89 -14.39 -13.86
N PRO A 69 1.92 -14.79 -13.10
CA PRO A 69 3.05 -13.91 -12.82
C PRO A 69 4.04 -13.77 -13.99
N SER A 70 3.89 -14.55 -15.06
CA SER A 70 4.75 -14.43 -16.26
C SER A 70 4.61 -13.08 -16.97
N LEU A 71 3.51 -12.36 -16.70
CA LEU A 71 3.21 -11.04 -17.24
C LEU A 71 3.93 -9.91 -16.49
N SER A 72 4.63 -10.22 -15.38
CA SER A 72 5.35 -9.25 -14.55
C SER A 72 6.86 -9.41 -14.68
N SER A 73 7.57 -8.31 -14.90
CA SER A 73 9.04 -8.27 -14.98
C SER A 73 9.75 -8.77 -13.71
N THR A 74 9.06 -8.73 -12.57
CA THR A 74 9.57 -9.24 -11.28
C THR A 74 9.27 -10.71 -11.05
N GLY A 75 8.41 -11.34 -11.87
CA GLY A 75 7.91 -12.70 -11.69
C GLY A 75 6.92 -12.87 -10.53
N GLY A 76 6.45 -11.76 -9.96
CA GLY A 76 5.36 -11.70 -8.98
C GLY A 76 4.25 -10.74 -9.42
N VAL A 77 2.99 -11.10 -9.17
CA VAL A 77 1.82 -10.30 -9.54
C VAL A 77 0.85 -10.17 -8.37
N GLY A 78 0.38 -8.95 -8.14
CA GLY A 78 -0.59 -8.64 -7.09
C GLY A 78 -1.99 -8.39 -7.65
N THR A 79 -2.97 -9.17 -7.23
CA THR A 79 -4.39 -8.91 -7.47
C THR A 79 -4.98 -8.11 -6.32
N LEU A 80 -5.37 -6.87 -6.59
CA LEU A 80 -5.84 -5.93 -5.59
C LEU A 80 -7.32 -6.12 -5.26
N ALA A 81 -7.64 -5.84 -4.01
CA ALA A 81 -8.98 -5.61 -3.51
C ALA A 81 -8.92 -4.38 -2.58
N PHE A 82 -8.62 -3.22 -3.16
CA PHE A 82 -8.68 -1.94 -2.46
C PHE A 82 -10.04 -1.29 -2.75
N VAL A 83 -10.29 -0.11 -2.19
CA VAL A 83 -11.57 0.60 -2.39
C VAL A 83 -11.94 0.84 -3.87
N LYS A 84 -10.95 0.89 -4.77
CA LYS A 84 -11.19 1.06 -6.21
C LYS A 84 -11.65 -0.23 -6.90
N GLU A 85 -11.18 -1.39 -6.46
CA GLU A 85 -11.58 -2.69 -6.99
C GLU A 85 -12.80 -3.26 -6.25
N TRP A 86 -12.92 -2.97 -4.96
CA TRP A 86 -14.01 -3.39 -4.10
C TRP A 86 -14.60 -2.21 -3.31
N PRO A 87 -15.56 -1.48 -3.90
CA PRO A 87 -16.11 -0.23 -3.34
C PRO A 87 -16.74 -0.34 -1.95
N ALA A 88 -17.19 -1.53 -1.54
CA ALA A 88 -17.75 -1.76 -0.21
C ALA A 88 -16.72 -1.65 0.93
N LEU A 89 -15.41 -1.62 0.62
CA LEU A 89 -14.35 -1.38 1.60
C LEU A 89 -14.25 0.08 2.06
N ASN A 90 -14.95 1.00 1.40
CA ASN A 90 -14.96 2.40 1.78
C ASN A 90 -15.50 2.57 3.21
N THR A 91 -14.79 3.38 4.00
CA THR A 91 -14.95 3.61 5.44
C THR A 91 -14.71 2.40 6.36
N GLN A 92 -14.31 1.24 5.83
CA GLN A 92 -14.15 0.02 6.64
C GLN A 92 -12.74 -0.17 7.20
N GLY A 93 -11.78 0.68 6.82
CA GLY A 93 -10.41 0.62 7.34
C GLY A 93 -9.65 -0.66 6.96
N LEU A 94 -10.07 -1.35 5.89
CA LEU A 94 -9.52 -2.64 5.50
C LEU A 94 -9.38 -2.76 3.98
N SER A 95 -8.37 -3.50 3.55
CA SER A 95 -8.21 -3.94 2.17
C SER A 95 -7.44 -5.25 2.09
N LEU A 96 -7.50 -5.87 0.92
CA LEU A 96 -6.86 -7.16 0.68
C LEU A 96 -6.02 -7.13 -0.60
N LEU A 97 -5.04 -8.02 -0.65
CA LEU A 97 -4.18 -8.25 -1.80
C LEU A 97 -3.84 -9.74 -1.87
N ARG A 98 -4.08 -10.37 -3.03
CA ARG A 98 -3.50 -11.68 -3.33
C ARG A 98 -2.19 -11.46 -4.09
N LEU A 99 -1.11 -12.09 -3.63
CA LEU A 99 0.17 -12.07 -4.33
C LEU A 99 0.51 -13.48 -4.80
N ASP A 100 0.77 -13.62 -6.10
CA ASP A 100 1.20 -14.86 -6.72
C ASP A 100 2.62 -14.70 -7.28
N ILE A 101 3.54 -15.59 -6.92
CA ILE A 101 4.99 -15.46 -7.19
C ILE A 101 5.54 -16.74 -7.80
N ASN A 102 6.18 -16.63 -8.96
CA ASN A 102 6.86 -17.75 -9.61
C ASN A 102 8.09 -18.22 -8.83
N PRO A 103 8.53 -19.49 -8.99
CA PRO A 103 9.79 -19.96 -8.42
C PRO A 103 10.95 -19.01 -8.71
N SER A 104 11.78 -18.73 -7.70
CA SER A 104 12.95 -17.84 -7.78
C SER A 104 12.65 -16.35 -8.05
N ALA A 105 11.38 -15.93 -8.11
CA ALA A 105 10.99 -14.53 -8.25
C ALA A 105 10.87 -13.79 -6.91
N ILE A 106 11.14 -12.48 -6.92
CA ILE A 106 11.24 -11.60 -5.75
C ILE A 106 10.25 -10.43 -5.84
N ALA A 107 9.50 -10.19 -4.76
CA ALA A 107 9.01 -8.87 -4.33
C ALA A 107 9.93 -8.38 -3.18
N TRP A 108 10.23 -7.09 -2.93
CA TRP A 108 11.55 -6.56 -2.43
C TRP A 108 11.81 -6.23 -0.91
N ARG A 109 13.06 -6.45 -0.42
CA ARG A 109 13.66 -6.73 0.95
C ARG A 109 13.02 -6.29 2.32
N ASP A 110 13.28 -7.04 3.41
CA ASP A 110 12.83 -6.83 4.82
C ASP A 110 14.03 -6.88 5.81
N LEU A 111 13.83 -6.42 7.05
CA LEU A 111 14.81 -6.47 8.16
C LEU A 111 14.89 -7.85 8.82
N TYR A 112 13.82 -8.63 8.79
CA TYR A 112 13.73 -9.98 9.35
C TYR A 112 13.22 -10.95 8.28
N ALA A 113 13.91 -12.08 8.09
CA ALA A 113 13.57 -13.05 7.05
C ALA A 113 13.29 -14.43 7.65
N LYS A 114 12.14 -15.01 7.30
CA LYS A 114 11.78 -16.40 7.60
C LYS A 114 11.12 -17.02 6.38
N VAL A 115 11.38 -18.32 6.14
CA VAL A 115 10.60 -19.09 5.17
C VAL A 115 9.23 -19.41 5.80
N VAL A 116 8.19 -18.77 5.28
CA VAL A 116 6.80 -18.97 5.71
C VAL A 116 6.19 -20.09 4.89
N LYS A 117 5.62 -21.10 5.55
CA LYS A 117 4.99 -22.27 4.92
C LYS A 117 3.48 -22.07 4.77
N LYS A 118 2.84 -22.90 3.96
CA LYS A 118 1.38 -22.92 3.80
C LYS A 118 0.69 -23.04 5.16
N GLY A 119 -0.26 -22.14 5.43
CA GLY A 119 -1.01 -22.09 6.68
C GLY A 119 -0.35 -21.28 7.80
N GLU A 120 0.88 -20.82 7.63
CA GLU A 120 1.52 -19.89 8.55
C GLU A 120 1.18 -18.44 8.19
N ALA A 121 1.17 -17.57 9.20
CA ALA A 121 0.98 -16.14 9.06
C ALA A 121 2.23 -15.38 9.52
N PHE A 122 2.43 -14.19 8.94
CA PHE A 122 3.43 -13.22 9.39
C PHE A 122 2.82 -11.83 9.35
N ILE A 123 3.44 -10.88 10.05
CA ILE A 123 3.01 -9.49 10.07
C ILE A 123 4.13 -8.59 9.55
N SER A 124 3.75 -7.64 8.70
CA SER A 124 4.62 -6.55 8.28
C SER A 124 4.11 -5.25 8.91
N PRO A 125 4.89 -4.61 9.79
CA PRO A 125 4.52 -3.31 10.34
C PRO A 125 4.36 -2.24 9.25
N ARG A 126 3.46 -1.28 9.51
CA ARG A 126 3.14 -0.17 8.58
C ARG A 126 4.39 0.64 8.23
N GLY A 127 4.55 0.92 6.94
CA GLY A 127 5.61 1.80 6.42
C GLY A 127 7.00 1.16 6.32
N LEU A 128 7.16 -0.11 6.70
CA LEU A 128 8.43 -0.81 6.54
C LEU A 128 8.57 -1.42 5.14
N LEU A 129 9.81 -1.44 4.64
CA LEU A 129 10.19 -2.16 3.43
C LEU A 129 10.05 -3.68 3.67
N ARG A 130 9.49 -4.42 2.70
CA ARG A 130 9.14 -5.84 2.86
C ARG A 130 9.22 -6.66 1.58
N PHE A 131 9.97 -7.78 1.60
CA PHE A 131 10.06 -8.74 0.48
C PHE A 131 9.23 -9.99 0.67
N GLN A 132 8.84 -10.58 -0.46
CA GLN A 132 8.46 -11.98 -0.56
C GLN A 132 9.26 -12.63 -1.70
N LEU A 133 10.05 -13.65 -1.40
CA LEU A 133 10.79 -14.46 -2.38
C LEU A 133 10.22 -15.88 -2.37
N ASN A 134 9.88 -16.41 -3.54
CA ASN A 134 9.49 -17.80 -3.65
C ASN A 134 10.72 -18.72 -3.75
N LYS A 135 11.03 -19.42 -2.67
CA LYS A 135 12.10 -20.44 -2.60
C LYS A 135 11.66 -21.85 -3.02
N GLY A 136 10.38 -22.05 -3.32
CA GLY A 136 9.84 -23.33 -3.76
C GLY A 136 10.06 -23.58 -5.26
N SER A 137 9.65 -24.76 -5.72
CA SER A 137 9.67 -25.16 -7.13
C SER A 137 8.32 -24.95 -7.84
N VAL A 138 7.30 -24.48 -7.12
CA VAL A 138 5.94 -24.26 -7.62
C VAL A 138 5.48 -22.83 -7.33
N LEU A 139 4.43 -22.38 -8.02
CA LEU A 139 3.78 -21.09 -7.76
C LEU A 139 3.42 -20.98 -6.28
N ALA A 140 3.83 -19.88 -5.65
CA ALA A 140 3.46 -19.55 -4.27
C ALA A 140 2.42 -18.43 -4.27
N SER A 141 1.39 -18.59 -3.45
CA SER A 141 0.34 -17.58 -3.28
C SER A 141 0.24 -17.14 -1.81
N SER A 142 0.05 -15.84 -1.58
CA SER A 142 -0.26 -15.28 -0.26
C SER A 142 -1.51 -14.39 -0.33
N LEU A 143 -2.32 -14.42 0.74
CA LEU A 143 -3.40 -13.45 0.96
C LEU A 143 -2.92 -12.48 2.03
N ASN A 144 -2.99 -11.20 1.71
CA ASN A 144 -2.52 -10.11 2.54
C ASN A 144 -3.72 -9.26 2.93
N PHE A 145 -3.78 -8.89 4.21
CA PHE A 145 -4.81 -8.03 4.78
C PHE A 145 -4.12 -6.77 5.28
N LEU A 146 -4.67 -5.60 4.93
CA LEU A 146 -4.09 -4.31 5.27
C LEU A 146 -5.15 -3.47 6.00
N ASN A 147 -4.71 -2.70 6.99
CA ASN A 147 -5.56 -1.89 7.86
C ASN A 147 -5.83 -0.49 7.28
N SER A 148 -6.13 -0.44 5.99
CA SER A 148 -6.62 0.76 5.30
C SER A 148 -7.36 0.33 4.03
N GLN A 149 -8.42 1.03 3.67
CA GLN A 149 -9.15 0.86 2.40
C GLN A 149 -8.29 1.19 1.18
N ASN A 150 -7.24 2.02 1.37
CA ASN A 150 -6.31 2.43 0.34
C ASN A 150 -4.89 2.57 0.93
N PRO A 151 -4.20 1.44 1.19
CA PRO A 151 -2.91 1.44 1.89
C PRO A 151 -1.77 2.03 1.04
N GLY A 152 -1.96 2.14 -0.28
CA GLY A 152 -0.92 2.51 -1.23
C GLY A 152 0.09 1.37 -1.47
N ILE A 153 0.67 1.34 -2.67
CA ILE A 153 1.77 0.43 -3.01
C ILE A 153 2.86 1.26 -3.67
N GLN A 154 4.06 1.20 -3.12
CA GLN A 154 5.24 1.83 -3.69
C GLN A 154 6.31 0.77 -3.93
N ILE A 155 6.54 0.47 -5.21
CA ILE A 155 7.60 -0.44 -5.62
C ILE A 155 8.89 0.38 -5.66
N MET A 156 9.78 0.15 -4.69
CA MET A 156 10.96 1.00 -4.48
C MET A 156 11.86 1.13 -5.72
N PRO A 157 12.24 0.07 -6.45
CA PRO A 157 13.07 0.23 -7.64
C PRO A 157 12.44 1.14 -8.70
N SER A 158 11.16 0.93 -9.02
CA SER A 158 10.42 1.79 -9.95
C SER A 158 10.28 3.23 -9.44
N ALA A 159 10.03 3.42 -8.14
CA ALA A 159 9.92 4.75 -7.55
C ALA A 159 11.25 5.51 -7.50
N LEU A 160 12.39 4.81 -7.45
CA LEU A 160 13.72 5.42 -7.42
C LEU A 160 14.28 5.68 -8.82
N PHE A 161 14.17 4.71 -9.72
CA PHE A 161 14.82 4.75 -11.03
C PHE A 161 13.86 5.01 -12.21
N GLY A 162 12.55 4.90 -11.99
CA GLY A 162 11.52 5.15 -13.02
C GLY A 162 10.77 6.47 -12.88
N SER A 163 10.96 7.22 -11.78
CA SER A 163 10.18 8.41 -11.45
C SER A 163 10.76 9.74 -11.97
N GLY A 164 11.93 9.70 -12.62
CA GLY A 164 12.61 10.89 -13.13
C GLY A 164 13.36 11.70 -12.05
N ILE A 165 13.74 11.08 -10.93
CA ILE A 165 14.69 11.67 -9.98
C ILE A 165 15.98 12.03 -10.73
N ASP A 166 16.52 13.21 -10.44
CA ASP A 166 17.73 13.69 -11.09
C ASP A 166 18.88 12.68 -10.95
N ARG A 167 19.54 12.39 -12.08
CA ARG A 167 20.59 11.38 -12.14
C ARG A 167 21.75 11.69 -11.21
N GLU A 168 22.16 12.96 -11.08
CA GLU A 168 23.24 13.37 -10.18
C GLU A 168 22.88 13.04 -8.72
N MET A 169 21.60 13.19 -8.36
CA MET A 169 21.11 12.83 -7.03
C MET A 169 21.17 11.31 -6.81
N LEU A 170 20.77 10.50 -7.80
CA LEU A 170 20.85 9.04 -7.72
C LEU A 170 22.30 8.55 -7.64
N GLU A 171 23.20 9.11 -8.45
CA GLU A 171 24.64 8.81 -8.42
C GLU A 171 25.23 9.05 -7.03
N LYS A 172 24.93 10.22 -6.43
CA LYS A 172 25.42 10.56 -5.08
C LYS A 172 24.76 9.73 -3.99
N ALA A 173 23.45 9.49 -4.06
CA ALA A 173 22.71 8.76 -3.05
C ALA A 173 23.10 7.27 -2.99
N PHE A 174 23.36 6.67 -4.16
CA PHE A 174 23.69 5.25 -4.28
C PHE A 174 25.18 4.97 -4.47
N PHE A 175 26.03 6.00 -4.51
CA PHE A 175 27.47 5.91 -4.78
C PHE A 175 27.78 5.18 -6.09
N MET A 176 26.99 5.48 -7.12
CA MET A 176 27.05 4.86 -8.45
C MET A 176 27.52 5.87 -9.49
N ASN A 177 28.05 5.39 -10.61
CA ASN A 177 28.37 6.23 -11.76
C ASN A 177 27.17 6.34 -12.73
N ALA A 178 27.25 7.31 -13.64
CA ALA A 178 26.20 7.58 -14.65
C ALA A 178 25.78 6.35 -15.45
N THR A 179 26.72 5.48 -15.83
CA THR A 179 26.42 4.27 -16.62
C THR A 179 25.64 3.25 -15.80
N GLN A 180 25.96 3.09 -14.52
CA GLN A 180 25.25 2.19 -13.60
C GLN A 180 23.82 2.69 -13.34
N VAL A 181 23.65 3.99 -13.10
CA VAL A 181 22.33 4.58 -12.89
C VAL A 181 21.49 4.49 -14.16
N ALA A 182 22.07 4.83 -15.32
CA ALA A 182 21.37 4.73 -16.61
C ALA A 182 20.91 3.29 -16.93
N ALA A 183 21.70 2.28 -16.55
CA ALA A 183 21.30 0.89 -16.70
C ALA A 183 20.07 0.55 -15.84
N LEU A 184 20.02 1.04 -14.59
CA LEU A 184 18.85 0.84 -13.72
C LEU A 184 17.63 1.63 -14.21
N GLU A 185 17.83 2.88 -14.64
CA GLU A 185 16.77 3.69 -15.26
C GLU A 185 16.17 2.96 -16.47
N THR A 186 17.00 2.38 -17.35
CA THR A 186 16.51 1.62 -18.52
C THR A 186 15.66 0.40 -18.15
N ILE A 187 15.91 -0.21 -16.98
CA ILE A 187 15.14 -1.38 -16.50
C ILE A 187 13.77 -0.96 -15.94
N PHE A 188 13.68 0.24 -15.35
CA PHE A 188 12.53 0.67 -14.54
C PHE A 188 11.76 1.89 -15.06
N GLN A 189 12.28 2.59 -16.08
CA GLN A 189 11.54 3.57 -16.86
C GLN A 189 10.65 2.82 -17.86
N GLU A 190 9.34 2.84 -17.60
CA GLU A 190 8.32 2.52 -18.59
C GLU A 190 8.04 3.72 -19.51
#